data_AF-A0A379FFK2-F1
#
_entry.id   AF-A0A379FFK2-F1
#
_cell.length_a   1.000
_cell.length_b   1.000
_cell.length_c   1.000
_cell.angle_alpha   90.00
_cell.angle_beta   90.00
_cell.angle_gamma   90.00
#
_symmetry.space_group_name_H-M   'P 1'
#
loop_
_entity.id
_entity.type
_entity.pdbx_description
1 polymer ?
#
loop_
_entity_poly.entity_id
_entity_poly.type
_entity_poly.pdbx_seq_one_letter_code
_entity_poly.pdbx_strand_id
1 'polypeptide(L)'
;MGCWSEEEYTGETGDWQAKKISNDSSHFAVFHKGEQVGEVCWGLSGEHNMQNGLMAIVAAHHVGVLPVDACAALNKFINARRRLELRVK
;
A
#
# COMPACT_ATOMS: atom_id res chain seq x y z
N MET A 1 -21.82 16.10 14.11
CA MET A 1 -21.10 15.43 13.02
C MET A 1 -20.46 14.20 13.64
N GLY A 2 -20.81 13.00 13.21
CA GLY A 2 -20.29 11.76 13.79
C GLY A 2 -19.54 10.96 12.74
N CYS A 3 -18.25 10.71 12.95
CA CYS A 3 -17.53 9.61 12.34
C CYS A 3 -17.83 8.38 13.20
N TRP A 4 -18.34 7.31 12.60
CA TRP A 4 -18.83 6.12 13.32
C TRP A 4 -17.92 4.90 13.18
N SER A 5 -16.73 5.10 12.62
CA SER A 5 -15.67 4.11 12.47
C SER A 5 -14.39 4.63 13.14
N GLU A 6 -13.52 3.71 13.55
CA GLU A 6 -12.19 4.10 14.03
C GLU A 6 -11.39 4.75 12.89
N GLU A 7 -10.55 5.73 13.21
CA GLU A 7 -9.77 6.49 12.25
C GLU A 7 -8.32 6.01 12.23
N GLU A 8 -7.73 5.93 11.03
CA GLU A 8 -6.33 5.60 10.81
C GLU A 8 -5.67 6.75 10.04
N TYR A 9 -4.46 7.15 10.45
CA TYR A 9 -3.75 8.30 9.86
C TYR A 9 -2.51 7.86 9.07
N THR A 10 -2.36 8.37 7.86
CA THR A 10 -1.18 8.18 6.99
C THR A 10 -0.37 9.47 6.84
N GLY A 11 0.96 9.37 6.71
CA GLY A 11 1.85 10.51 6.47
C GLY A 11 3.05 10.53 7.43
N GLU A 12 3.94 11.52 7.33
CA GLU A 12 5.16 11.60 8.16
C GLU A 12 4.87 11.54 9.68
N THR A 13 3.72 12.06 10.09
CA THR A 13 3.24 12.06 11.48
C THR A 13 2.13 11.05 11.73
N GLY A 14 1.77 10.23 10.72
CA GLY A 14 0.76 9.20 10.84
C GLY A 14 1.33 7.88 11.37
N ASP A 15 0.45 7.06 11.95
CA ASP A 15 0.79 5.71 12.41
C ASP A 15 1.23 4.83 11.24
N TRP A 16 0.75 5.10 10.03
CA TRP A 16 1.05 4.34 8.82
C TRP A 16 1.92 5.11 7.84
N GLN A 17 3.00 4.46 7.38
CA GLN A 17 3.95 5.06 6.45
C GLN A 17 4.39 4.05 5.40
N ALA A 18 4.58 4.53 4.17
CA ALA A 18 5.27 3.82 3.10
C ALA A 18 6.58 4.54 2.78
N LYS A 19 7.69 3.80 2.76
CA LYS A 19 9.00 4.32 2.39
C LYS A 19 9.50 3.60 1.16
N LYS A 20 9.76 4.36 0.09
CA LYS A 20 10.28 3.84 -1.18
C LYS A 20 11.61 3.12 -0.95
N ILE A 21 11.75 1.95 -1.56
CA ILE A 21 13.02 1.23 -1.69
C ILE A 21 13.53 1.39 -3.13
N SER A 22 12.64 1.34 -4.12
CA SER A 22 12.97 1.62 -5.53
C SER A 22 12.64 3.05 -5.95
N ASN A 23 13.41 3.57 -6.93
CA ASN A 23 13.21 4.92 -7.48
C ASN A 23 11.83 5.11 -8.11
N ASP A 24 11.29 4.07 -8.73
CA ASP A 24 9.98 4.08 -9.39
C ASP A 24 8.82 3.80 -8.43
N SER A 25 9.09 3.58 -7.14
CA SER A 25 8.09 3.29 -6.09
C SER A 25 7.31 1.98 -6.29
N SER A 26 7.83 1.06 -7.11
CA SER A 26 7.28 -0.30 -7.26
C SER A 26 7.68 -1.24 -6.12
N HIS A 27 8.72 -0.88 -5.36
CA HIS A 27 9.16 -1.57 -4.16
C HIS A 27 9.24 -0.58 -2.98
N PHE A 28 8.54 -0.88 -1.89
CA PHE A 28 8.49 -0.03 -0.70
C PHE A 28 8.29 -0.82 0.59
N ALA A 29 8.85 -0.31 1.68
CA ALA A 29 8.63 -0.80 3.03
C ALA A 29 7.40 -0.13 3.67
N VAL A 30 6.63 -0.91 4.42
CA VAL A 30 5.44 -0.46 5.14
C VAL A 30 5.73 -0.45 6.63
N PHE A 31 5.41 0.67 7.27
CA PHE A 31 5.60 0.86 8.70
C PHE A 31 4.26 1.12 9.39
N HIS A 32 4.09 0.54 10.56
CA HIS A 32 2.99 0.84 11.49
C HIS A 32 3.59 1.19 12.85
N LYS A 33 3.29 2.38 13.38
CA LYS A 33 3.81 2.91 14.65
C LYS A 33 5.34 2.86 14.75
N GLY A 34 6.01 3.11 13.63
CA GLY A 34 7.48 3.14 13.53
C GLY A 34 8.14 1.77 13.34
N GLU A 35 7.40 0.67 13.42
CA GLU A 35 7.90 -0.68 13.16
C GLU A 35 7.65 -1.08 11.70
N GLN A 36 8.64 -1.67 11.04
CA GLN A 36 8.47 -2.21 9.70
C GLN A 36 7.64 -3.50 9.76
N VAL A 37 6.45 -3.48 9.17
CA VAL A 37 5.48 -4.60 9.22
C VAL A 37 5.45 -5.42 7.93
N GLY A 38 6.13 -4.97 6.88
CA GLY A 38 6.24 -5.70 5.62
C GLY A 38 6.85 -4.87 4.50
N GLU A 39 6.93 -5.49 3.33
CA GLU A 39 7.34 -4.84 2.08
C GLU A 39 6.39 -5.24 0.96
N VAL A 40 6.15 -4.30 0.05
CA VAL A 40 5.41 -4.53 -1.19
C VAL A 40 6.36 -4.35 -2.36
N CYS A 41 6.45 -5.37 -3.20
CA CYS A 41 7.16 -5.40 -4.47
C CYS A 41 6.21 -5.95 -5.54
N TRP A 42 5.79 -5.09 -6.45
CA TRP A 42 4.78 -5.38 -7.48
C TRP A 42 5.14 -4.77 -8.83
N GLY A 43 4.31 -4.99 -9.85
CA GLY A 43 4.52 -4.44 -11.20
C GLY A 43 4.01 -3.01 -11.43
N LEU A 44 3.57 -2.29 -10.40
CA LEU A 44 3.05 -0.92 -10.53
C LEU A 44 4.11 0.11 -10.15
N SER A 45 4.32 1.11 -11.00
CA SER A 45 5.21 2.24 -10.69
C SER A 45 4.41 3.50 -10.32
N GLY A 46 5.07 4.40 -9.60
CA GLY A 46 4.56 5.72 -9.24
C GLY A 46 4.10 5.85 -7.79
N GLU A 47 4.37 7.01 -7.20
CA GLU A 47 4.07 7.31 -5.80
C GLU A 47 2.59 7.15 -5.45
N HIS A 48 1.70 7.54 -6.36
CA HIS A 48 0.26 7.38 -6.15
C HIS A 48 -0.15 5.90 -5.97
N ASN A 49 0.48 4.96 -6.69
CA ASN A 49 0.21 3.54 -6.53
C ASN A 49 0.74 3.03 -5.19
N MET A 50 1.93 3.47 -4.78
CA MET A 50 2.47 3.18 -3.44
C MET A 50 1.52 3.66 -2.33
N GLN A 51 1.04 4.90 -2.42
CA GLN A 51 0.10 5.46 -1.44
C GLN A 51 -1.24 4.72 -1.45
N ASN A 52 -1.76 4.36 -2.63
CA ASN A 52 -2.95 3.51 -2.73
C ASN A 52 -2.73 2.13 -2.10
N GLY A 53 -1.54 1.55 -2.27
CA GLY A 53 -1.15 0.29 -1.63
C GLY A 53 -1.15 0.42 -0.10
N LEU A 54 -0.58 1.50 0.43
CA LEU A 54 -0.62 1.80 1.86
C LEU A 54 -2.06 1.89 2.36
N MET A 55 -2.92 2.64 1.69
CA MET A 55 -4.34 2.77 2.06
C MET A 55 -5.08 1.43 2.04
N ALA A 56 -4.79 0.56 1.07
CA ALA A 56 -5.38 -0.78 1.00
C ALA A 56 -4.94 -1.66 2.18
N ILE A 57 -3.67 -1.56 2.59
CA ILE A 57 -3.16 -2.27 3.78
C ILE A 57 -3.84 -1.76 5.05
N VAL A 58 -3.96 -0.44 5.21
CA VAL A 58 -4.64 0.20 6.36
C VAL A 58 -6.09 -0.28 6.45
N ALA A 59 -6.83 -0.25 5.34
CA ALA A 59 -8.22 -0.70 5.30
C ALA A 59 -8.36 -2.20 5.63
N ALA A 60 -7.43 -3.04 5.16
CA ALA A 60 -7.42 -4.47 5.48
C ALA A 60 -7.10 -4.72 6.96
N HIS A 61 -6.13 -3.98 7.52
CA HIS A 61 -5.78 -4.04 8.93
C HIS A 61 -6.95 -3.64 9.83
N HIS A 62 -7.69 -2.59 9.46
CA HIS A 62 -8.87 -2.12 10.20
C HIS A 62 -9.97 -3.19 10.35
N VAL A 63 -10.00 -4.20 9.47
CA VAL A 63 -10.93 -5.34 9.56
C VAL A 63 -10.27 -6.64 10.06
N GLY A 64 -9.05 -6.57 10.62
CA GLY A 64 -8.38 -7.67 11.29
C GLY A 64 -7.40 -8.49 10.44
N VAL A 65 -7.04 -8.03 9.23
CA VAL A 65 -6.01 -8.69 8.42
C VAL A 65 -4.61 -8.32 8.94
N LEU A 66 -3.72 -9.30 9.08
CA LEU A 66 -2.33 -9.00 9.48
C LEU A 66 -1.64 -8.17 8.38
N PRO A 67 -0.88 -7.12 8.73
CA PRO A 67 -0.24 -6.25 7.72
C PRO A 67 0.72 -7.01 6.79
N VAL A 68 1.41 -8.02 7.33
CA VAL A 68 2.29 -8.91 6.56
C VAL A 68 1.54 -9.68 5.48
N ASP A 69 0.32 -10.15 5.78
CA ASP A 69 -0.52 -10.88 4.83
C ASP A 69 -1.07 -9.94 3.75
N ALA A 70 -1.46 -8.71 4.15
CA ALA A 70 -1.86 -7.67 3.21
C ALA A 70 -0.73 -7.30 2.24
N CYS A 71 0.50 -7.12 2.75
CA CYS A 71 1.68 -6.90 1.92
C CYS A 71 1.92 -8.06 0.95
N ALA A 72 1.86 -9.31 1.45
CA ALA A 72 2.02 -10.51 0.63
C ALA A 72 0.94 -10.65 -0.45
N ALA A 73 -0.29 -10.22 -0.18
CA ALA A 73 -1.36 -10.16 -1.17
C ALA A 73 -1.08 -9.11 -2.25
N LEU A 74 -0.61 -7.92 -1.87
CA LEU A 74 -0.25 -6.86 -2.82
C LEU A 74 0.94 -7.23 -3.72
N ASN A 75 1.89 -8.05 -3.24
CA ASN A 75 2.97 -8.59 -4.08
C ASN A 75 2.47 -9.41 -5.27
N LYS A 76 1.26 -9.97 -5.15
CA LYS A 76 0.61 -10.76 -6.19
C LYS A 76 -0.43 -9.96 -6.97
N PHE A 77 -0.59 -8.66 -6.67
CA PHE A 77 -1.60 -7.82 -7.31
C PHE A 77 -1.28 -7.63 -8.79
N ILE A 78 -2.27 -7.91 -9.63
CA ILE A 78 -2.21 -7.68 -11.07
C ILE A 78 -3.17 -6.54 -11.38
N ASN A 79 -2.70 -5.54 -12.12
CA ASN A 79 -3.51 -4.38 -12.47
C ASN A 79 -4.81 -4.82 -13.20
N ALA A 80 -5.90 -4.09 -12.95
CA ALA A 80 -7.12 -4.29 -13.70
C ALA A 80 -6.84 -4.07 -15.20
N ARG A 81 -7.35 -4.96 -16.07
CA ARG A 81 -7.13 -4.88 -17.53
C ARG A 81 -7.43 -3.46 -18.06
N ARG A 82 -6.66 -3.04 -19.07
CA ARG A 82 -6.76 -1.74 -19.77
C ARG A 82 -6.22 -0.51 -19.01
N ARG A 83 -5.50 -0.65 -17.89
CA ARG A 83 -4.67 0.43 -17.33
C ARG A 83 -3.19 0.09 -17.52
N LEU A 84 -2.47 0.93 -18.29
CA LEU A 84 -1.03 0.84 -18.59
C LEU A 84 -0.55 -0.34 -19.47
N GLU A 85 -1.42 -0.93 -20.29
CA GLU A 85 -0.98 -1.94 -21.27
C GLU A 85 -0.38 -1.27 -22.52
N LEU A 86 0.86 -1.64 -22.88
CA LEU A 86 1.40 -1.37 -24.21
C LEU A 86 0.59 -2.18 -25.23
N ARG A 87 -0.12 -1.48 -26.11
CA ARG A 87 -0.75 -2.12 -27.27
C ARG A 87 0.29 -2.30 -28.37
N VAL A 88 0.69 -3.54 -28.63
CA VAL A 88 1.39 -3.87 -29.88
C VAL A 88 0.33 -3.94 -30.99
N LYS A 89 0.57 -3.22 -32.09
CA LYS A 89 -0.29 -3.19 -33.28
C LYS A 89 0.00 -4.39 -34.18
#